data_AF-A0A954M3D7-F1
#
_entry.id   AF-A0A954M3D7-F1
#
_cell.length_a   1.000
_cell.length_b   1.000
_cell.length_c   1.000
_cell.angle_alpha   90.00
_cell.angle_beta   90.00
_cell.angle_gamma   90.00
#
_symmetry.space_group_name_H-M   'P 1'
#
loop_
_entity.id
_entity.type
_entity.pdbx_description
1 polymer ?
#
loop_
_entity_poly.entity_id
_entity_poly.type
_entity_poly.pdbx_seq_one_letter_code
_entity_poly.pdbx_strand_id
1 'polypeptide(L)' 'MIETIKLTKRYGNLIAANEITLKLAEGDVFGFIGPNGSGKTTTMRMIATLLAPDYGE' A
#
# COMPACT_ATOMS: atom_id res chain seq x y z
N MET A 1 10.36 -11.31 -4.02
CA MET A 1 9.06 -11.05 -4.66
C MET A 1 8.16 -10.39 -3.62
N ILE A 2 7.49 -9.30 -3.98
CA ILE A 2 6.46 -8.67 -3.15
C ILE A 2 5.15 -8.83 -3.90
N GLU A 3 4.12 -9.37 -3.26
CA GLU A 3 2.78 -9.48 -3.81
C GLU A 3 1.80 -8.96 -2.77
N THR A 4 0.81 -8.17 -3.22
CA THR A 4 -0.28 -7.69 -2.37
C THR A 4 -1.60 -7.97 -3.07
N ILE A 5 -2.64 -8.32 -2.32
CA ILE A 5 -3.98 -8.60 -2.83
C ILE A 5 -4.97 -7.73 -2.09
N LYS A 6 -5.53 -6.75 -2.80
CA LYS A 6 -6.54 -5.80 -2.27
C LYS A 6 -6.13 -5.13 -0.95
N LEU A 7 -4.84 -4.85 -0.78
CA LEU A 7 -4.28 -4.26 0.43
C LEU A 7 -4.91 -2.89 0.72
N THR A 8 -5.57 -2.77 1.87
CA THR A 8 -6.43 -1.63 2.20
C THR A 8 -6.14 -1.11 3.60
N LYS A 9 -6.07 0.23 3.73
CA LYS A 9 -5.96 0.93 5.02
C LYS A 9 -7.01 2.01 5.17
N ARG A 10 -7.68 2.02 6.32
CA ARG A 10 -8.67 2.99 6.75
C ARG A 10 -8.25 3.66 8.05
N TYR A 11 -8.58 4.94 8.17
CA TYR A 11 -8.47 5.72 9.40
C TYR A 11 -9.84 6.32 9.68
N GLY A 12 -10.64 5.62 10.49
CA GLY A 12 -12.06 5.93 10.63
C GLY A 12 -12.77 5.82 9.28
N ASN A 13 -13.37 6.93 8.83
CA ASN A 13 -14.08 7.00 7.55
C ASN A 13 -13.16 7.30 6.34
N LEU A 14 -11.89 7.65 6.57
CA LEU A 14 -10.94 7.93 5.50
C LEU A 14 -10.30 6.64 5.00
N ILE A 15 -10.42 6.35 3.70
CA ILE A 15 -9.68 5.25 3.06
C ILE A 15 -8.35 5.81 2.55
N ALA A 16 -7.26 5.52 3.26
CA ALA A 16 -5.92 6.04 2.93
C ALA A 16 -5.23 5.21 1.84
N ALA A 17 -5.54 3.92 1.74
CA ALA A 17 -5.13 3.06 0.63
C ALA A 17 -6.30 2.11 0.34
N ASN A 18 -6.68 1.96 -0.92
CA ASN A 18 -7.89 1.24 -1.31
C ASN A 18 -7.55 0.12 -2.30
N GLU A 19 -7.69 -1.12 -1.86
CA GLU A 19 -7.55 -2.32 -2.68
C GLU A 19 -6.27 -2.38 -3.55
N ILE A 20 -5.11 -2.03 -2.97
CA ILE A 20 -3.84 -2.05 -3.69
C ILE A 20 -3.43 -3.50 -3.98
N THR A 21 -3.42 -3.87 -5.26
CA THR A 21 -2.95 -5.17 -5.75
C THR A 21 -1.72 -4.94 -6.60
N LEU A 22 -0.58 -5.48 -6.16
CA LEU A 22 0.72 -5.30 -6.79
C LEU A 22 1.45 -6.63 -6.84
N LYS A 23 2.26 -6.82 -7.88
CA LYS A 23 3.20 -7.94 -7.99
C LYS A 23 4.52 -7.38 -8.48
N LEU A 24 5.53 -7.41 -7.61
CA LEU A 24 6.88 -6.92 -7.86
C LEU A 24 7.87 -8.07 -7.83
N ALA A 25 8.62 -8.23 -8.91
CA ALA A 25 9.69 -9.19 -9.03
C ALA A 25 10.98 -8.65 -8.39
N GLU A 26 11.96 -9.54 -8.22
CA GLU A 26 13.30 -9.13 -7.82
C GLU A 26 13.94 -8.28 -8.92
N GLY A 27 14.53 -7.15 -8.55
CA GLY A 27 15.14 -6.19 -9.48
C GLY A 27 14.22 -5.09 -9.98
N ASP A 28 12.90 -5.15 -9.71
CA ASP A 28 11.98 -4.09 -10.10
C ASP A 28 12.26 -2.79 -9.33
N VAL A 29 12.23 -1.67 -10.04
CA VAL A 29 12.25 -0.32 -9.44
C VAL A 29 10.86 0.28 -9.56
N PHE A 30 10.20 0.47 -8.42
CA PHE A 30 8.85 1.01 -8.35
C PHE A 30 8.79 2.26 -7.48
N GLY A 31 7.93 3.22 -7.82
CA GLY A 31 7.75 4.45 -7.08
C GLY A 31 6.28 4.88 -7.01
N PHE A 32 5.88 5.46 -5.87
CA PHE A 32 4.55 6.05 -5.70
C PHE A 32 4.60 7.56 -5.94
N ILE A 33 3.76 8.06 -6.85
CA ILE A 33 3.66 9.49 -7.18
C ILE A 33 2.22 9.96 -6.90
N GLY A 34 2.07 11.18 -6.39
CA GLY A 34 0.77 11.78 -6.11
C GLY A 34 0.86 12.95 -5.11
N PRO A 35 -0.23 13.72 -4.93
CA PRO A 35 -0.26 14.85 -4.01
C PRO A 35 -0.16 14.42 -2.53
N ASN A 36 0.04 15.37 -1.63
CA ASN A 36 0.01 15.10 -0.19
C ASN A 36 -1.35 14.51 0.23
N GLY A 37 -1.31 13.52 1.12
CA GLY A 37 -2.52 12.80 1.56
C GLY A 37 -2.99 11.68 0.64
N SER A 38 -2.36 11.46 -0.53
CA SER A 38 -2.80 10.43 -1.50
C SER A 38 -2.51 8.96 -1.08
N GLY A 39 -2.07 8.71 0.15
CA GLY A 39 -1.82 7.35 0.64
C GLY A 39 -0.42 6.78 0.44
N LYS A 40 0.51 7.48 -0.23
CA LYS A 40 1.86 6.96 -0.57
C LYS A 40 2.62 6.36 0.61
N THR A 41 2.83 7.15 1.67
CA THR A 41 3.55 6.71 2.87
C THR A 41 2.80 5.58 3.59
N THR A 42 1.48 5.61 3.58
CA THR A 42 0.64 4.55 4.15
C THR A 42 0.86 3.24 3.42
N THR A 43 0.77 3.24 2.08
CA THR A 43 1.03 2.06 1.25
C THR A 43 2.45 1.54 1.43
N MET A 44 3.45 2.42 1.40
CA MET A 44 4.86 2.02 1.54
C MET A 44 5.14 1.40 2.91
N ARG A 45 4.54 1.93 3.99
CA ARG A 45 4.65 1.34 5.34
C ARG A 45 3.97 -0.03 5.43
N MET A 46 2.84 -0.24 4.75
CA MET A 46 2.19 -1.55 4.73
C MET A 46 3.05 -2.59 4.01
N ILE A 47 3.55 -2.25 2.81
CA ILE A 47 4.44 -3.13 2.04
C ILE A 47 5.72 -3.46 2.83
N ALA A 48 6.27 -2.47 3.56
CA ALA A 48 7.43 -2.66 4.42
C ALA A 48 7.12 -3.38 5.74
N THR A 49 5.89 -3.87 5.96
CA THR A 49 5.41 -4.53 7.19
C THR A 49 5.48 -3.68 8.46
N LEU A 50 5.63 -2.35 8.31
CA LEU A 50 5.67 -1.37 9.41
C LEU A 50 4.27 -0.92 9.84
N LEU A 51 3.25 -1.26 9.06
CA LEU A 51 1.86 -0.93 9.32
C LEU A 51 0.97 -2.08 8.85
N ALA A 52 0.14 -2.62 9.76
CA ALA A 52 -0.82 -3.65 9.38
C ALA A 52 -1.93 -3.05 8.49
N PRO A 53 -2.31 -3.72 7.38
CA PRO A 53 -3.53 -3.39 6.65
C PRO A 53 -4.75 -3.66 7.51
N ASP A 54 -5.89 -3.06 7.16
CA ASP A 54 -7.18 -3.40 7.77
C ASP A 54 -7.90 -4.50 6.97
N TYR A 55 -7.62 -4.60 5.67
CA TYR A 55 -8.11 -5.65 4.78
C TYR A 55 -7.07 -6.01 3.71
N GLY A 56 -7.19 -7.22 3.17
CA GLY A 56 -6.23 -7.75 2.20
C GLY A 56 -4.94 -8.25 2.86
N GLU A 57 -4.01 -8.69 2.02
CA GLU A 57 -2.70 -9.22 2.39
C GLU A 57 -1.58 -8.70 1.49
#